data_AF-A0A7C1E9H1-F1
#
_entry.id   AF-A0A7C1E9H1-F1
#
_cell.length_a   1.000
_cell.length_b   1.000
_cell.length_c   1.000
_cell.angle_alpha   90.00
_cell.angle_beta   90.00
_cell.angle_gamma   90.00
#
_symmetry.space_group_name_H-M   'P 1'
#
loop_
_entity.id
_entity.type
_entity.pdbx_description
1 polymer ?
#
loop_
_entity_poly.entity_id
_entity_poly.type
_entity_poly.pdbx_seq_one_letter_code
_entity_poly.pdbx_strand_id
1 'polypeptide(L)' 'MRALLFNAILPLGYGLIVMGLGFLGESRLDAYLSLLTLWYFVLYLIIRPPRRTYDLLGLGLLAMFFYFVTLRILSIIFT' A
#
# COMPACT_ATOMS: atom_id res chain seq x y z
N MET A 1 13.22 17.79 6.62
CA MET A 1 13.70 16.96 5.49
C MET A 1 12.99 15.60 5.38
N ARG A 2 13.05 14.71 6.38
CA ARG A 2 12.45 13.36 6.28
C ARG A 2 10.96 13.33 5.90
N ALA A 3 10.15 14.25 6.43
CA ALA A 3 8.73 14.37 6.07
C ALA A 3 8.50 14.79 4.60
N LEU A 4 9.33 15.70 4.08
CA LEU A 4 9.25 16.12 2.67
C LEU A 4 9.63 14.98 1.73
N LEU A 5 10.67 14.21 2.08
CA LEU A 5 11.07 13.02 1.33
C LEU A 5 9.95 11.99 1.29
N PHE A 6 9.30 11.72 2.42
CA PHE A 6 8.17 10.80 2.49
C PHE A 6 7.01 11.26 1.59
N ASN A 7 6.63 12.54 1.66
CA ASN A 7 5.53 13.09 0.86
C ASN A 7 5.83 13.15 -0.65
N ALA A 8 7.10 13.21 -1.06
CA ALA A 8 7.48 13.18 -2.46
C ALA A 8 7.57 11.75 -3.01
N ILE A 9 8.20 10.84 -2.26
CA ILE A 9 8.47 9.47 -2.72
C ILE A 9 7.21 8.61 -2.69
N LEU A 10 6.29 8.84 -1.74
CA LEU A 10 5.05 8.08 -1.63
C LEU A 10 4.19 8.15 -2.91
N PRO A 11 3.76 9.32 -3.40
CA PRO A 11 2.94 9.41 -4.60
C PRO A 11 3.69 8.97 -5.87
N LEU A 12 5.02 9.18 -5.94
CA LEU A 12 5.83 8.68 -7.04
C LEU A 12 5.81 7.16 -7.11
N GLY A 13 6.04 6.47 -5.97
CA GLY A 13 5.98 5.02 -5.92
C GLY A 13 4.57 4.48 -6.20
N TYR A 14 3.52 5.15 -5.70
CA TYR A 14 2.14 4.78 -6.04
C TYR A 14 1.87 4.89 -7.54
N GLY A 15 2.31 5.97 -8.19
CA GLY A 15 2.20 6.13 -9.63
C GLY A 15 2.89 4.99 -10.39
N LEU A 16 4.12 4.65 -10.01
CA LEU A 16 4.87 3.55 -10.63
C LEU A 16 4.20 2.19 -10.43
N ILE A 17 3.64 1.92 -9.25
CA ILE A 17 2.93 0.66 -8.96
C ILE A 17 1.68 0.57 -9.82
N VAL A 18 0.86 1.63 -9.88
CA VAL A 18 -0.38 1.64 -10.66
C VAL A 18 -0.08 1.52 -12.15
N MET A 19 0.91 2.26 -12.67
CA MET A 19 1.31 2.16 -14.06
C MET A 19 1.90 0.78 -14.39
N GLY A 20 2.73 0.23 -13.50
CA GLY A 20 3.36 -1.08 -13.68
C GLY A 20 2.34 -2.21 -13.70
N LEU A 21 1.40 -2.22 -12.75
CA LEU A 21 0.31 -3.21 -12.72
C LEU A 21 -0.65 -3.03 -13.91
N GLY A 22 -0.97 -1.79 -14.28
CA GLY A 22 -1.80 -1.50 -15.44
C GLY A 22 -1.15 -1.97 -16.74
N PHE A 23 0.16 -1.80 -16.87
CA PHE A 23 0.95 -2.29 -18.01
C PHE A 23 0.98 -3.82 -18.07
N LEU A 24 1.01 -4.50 -16.93
CA LEU A 24 0.91 -5.95 -16.83
C LEU A 24 -0.50 -6.49 -17.14
N GLY A 25 -1.47 -5.60 -17.39
CA GLY A 25 -2.87 -5.96 -17.63
C GLY A 25 -3.59 -6.47 -16.37
N GLU A 26 -3.01 -6.21 -15.19
CA GLU A 26 -3.60 -6.63 -13.93
C GLU A 26 -4.86 -5.80 -13.66
N SER A 27 -6.00 -6.46 -13.49
CA SER A 27 -7.30 -5.82 -13.18
C SER A 27 -7.76 -6.08 -11.75
N ARG A 28 -7.03 -6.94 -11.03
CA ARG A 28 -7.35 -7.39 -9.68
C ARG A 28 -7.06 -6.31 -8.64
N LEU A 29 -8.09 -5.66 -8.13
CA LEU A 29 -8.00 -4.61 -7.12
C LEU A 29 -7.24 -5.04 -5.85
N ASP A 30 -7.35 -6.31 -5.48
CA ASP A 30 -6.61 -6.95 -4.39
C ASP A 30 -5.08 -6.85 -4.56
N ALA A 31 -4.57 -7.00 -5.78
CA ALA A 31 -3.14 -6.88 -6.07
C ALA A 31 -2.65 -5.42 -5.94
N TYR A 32 -3.42 -4.46 -6.48
CA TYR A 32 -3.12 -3.03 -6.36
C TYR A 32 -3.09 -2.59 -4.90
N LEU A 33 -4.15 -2.88 -4.15
CA LEU A 33 -4.25 -2.45 -2.75
C LEU A 33 -3.16 -3.10 -1.89
N SER A 34 -2.81 -4.36 -2.15
CA SER A 34 -1.72 -5.03 -1.45
C SER A 34 -0.37 -4.35 -1.67
N LEU A 35 -0.02 -4.06 -2.93
CA LEU A 35 1.25 -3.43 -3.25
C LEU A 35 1.33 -1.97 -2.77
N LEU A 36 0.22 -1.23 -2.87
CA LEU A 36 0.15 0.15 -2.37
C LEU A 36 0.29 0.20 -0.84
N THR A 37 -0.41 -0.67 -0.10
CA THR A 37 -0.27 -0.76 1.34
C THR A 37 1.14 -1.19 1.75
N LEU A 38 1.72 -2.18 1.07
CA LEU A 38 3.09 -2.61 1.31
C LEU A 38 4.07 -1.45 1.09
N TRP A 39 3.95 -0.71 -0.02
CA TRP A 39 4.80 0.43 -0.31
C TRP A 39 4.73 1.50 0.78
N TYR A 40 3.52 1.81 1.28
CA TYR A 40 3.35 2.73 2.39
C TYR A 40 4.14 2.29 3.63
N PHE A 41 3.99 1.03 4.05
CA PHE A 41 4.66 0.52 5.24
C PHE A 41 6.18 0.43 5.07
N VAL A 42 6.66 -0.01 3.90
CA VAL A 42 8.09 -0.06 3.59
C VAL A 42 8.69 1.35 3.63
N LEU A 43 8.04 2.32 2.99
CA LEU A 43 8.50 3.70 2.98
C LEU A 43 8.46 4.32 4.39
N TYR A 44 7.45 3.96 5.17
CA TYR A 44 7.32 4.38 6.56
C TYR A 44 8.44 3.80 7.42
N LEU A 45 8.83 2.54 7.19
CA LEU A 45 9.93 1.88 7.91
C LEU A 45 11.30 2.47 7.55
N ILE A 46 11.55 2.73 6.26
CA ILE A 46 12.83 3.26 5.75
C ILE A 46 13.05 4.70 6.20
N ILE A 47 12.09 5.59 5.93
CA ILE A 47 12.25 7.02 6.19
C ILE A 47 12.00 7.33 7.67
N ARG A 48 11.08 6.57 8.29
CA ARG A 48 10.60 6.73 9.67
C ARG A 48 10.32 8.21 9.96
N PRO A 49 9.35 8.82 9.27
CA PRO A 49 9.06 10.24 9.46
C PRO A 49 8.65 10.48 10.91
N PRO A 50 9.20 11.50 11.59
CA PRO A 50 8.80 11.83 12.96
C PRO A 50 7.37 12.34 12.93
N ARG A 51 6.40 11.47 13.23
CA ARG A 51 4.99 11.84 13.36
C ARG A 51 4.65 11.99 14.84
N ARG A 52 4.05 13.13 15.18
CA ARG A 52 3.61 13.47 16.55
C ARG A 52 2.23 12.88 16.89
N THR A 53 1.53 12.35 15.89
CA THR A 53 0.14 11.91 15.97
C THR A 53 0.02 10.44 15.56
N TYR A 54 -1.01 9.75 16.05
CA TYR A 54 -1.35 8.39 15.66
C TYR A 54 -1.46 8.25 14.13
N ASP A 55 -0.86 7.19 13.58
CA ASP A 55 -0.86 6.93 12.14
C ASP A 55 -2.19 6.31 11.68
N LEU A 56 -3.23 7.15 11.62
CA LEU A 56 -4.58 6.75 11.17
C LEU A 56 -4.57 6.23 9.73
N LEU A 57 -3.71 6.79 8.87
CA LEU A 57 -3.57 6.36 7.48
C LEU A 57 -2.98 4.94 7.40
N GLY A 58 -1.91 4.68 8.16
CA GLY A 58 -1.33 3.35 8.27
C GLY A 58 -2.33 2.33 8.78
N LEU A 59 -3.10 2.66 9.81
CA LEU A 59 -4.15 1.78 10.34
C LEU A 59 -5.23 1.48 9.31
N GLY A 60 -5.71 2.49 8.58
CA GLY A 60 -6.71 2.32 7.53
C GLY A 60 -6.21 1.43 6.37
N LEU A 61 -4.97 1.66 5.92
CA LEU A 61 -4.34 0.84 4.88
C LEU A 61 -4.16 -0.61 5.35
N LEU A 62 -3.75 -0.82 6.59
CA LEU A 62 -3.58 -2.15 7.17
C LEU A 62 -4.92 -2.90 7.27
N ALA A 63 -5.98 -2.22 7.73
CA ALA A 63 -7.31 -2.81 7.83
C ALA A 63 -7.84 -3.21 6.44
N MET A 64 -7.70 -2.34 5.43
CA MET A 64 -8.07 -2.67 4.06
C MET A 64 -7.23 -3.84 3.53
N PHE A 65 -5.92 -3.85 3.79
CA PHE A 65 -5.06 -4.95 3.37
C PHE A 65 -5.54 -6.29 3.95
N PHE A 66 -5.79 -6.37 5.26
CA PHE A 66 -6.31 -7.58 5.88
C PHE A 66 -7.64 -8.01 5.25
N TYR A 67 -8.57 -7.07 5.06
CA TYR A 67 -9.86 -7.37 4.45
C TYR A 67 -9.72 -7.99 3.05
N PHE A 68 -8.94 -7.37 2.15
CA PHE A 68 -8.73 -7.90 0.80
C PHE A 68 -7.96 -9.21 0.77
N VAL A 69 -6.96 -9.37 1.64
CA VAL A 69 -6.21 -10.64 1.77
C VAL A 69 -7.14 -11.75 2.26
N THR A 70 -8.00 -11.49 3.24
CA THR A 70 -8.99 -12.47 3.71
C THR A 70 -9.95 -12.88 2.59
N LEU A 71 -10.50 -11.92 1.84
CA LEU A 71 -11.35 -12.23 0.69
C LEU A 71 -10.62 -13.07 -0.35
N ARG A 72 -9.35 -12.75 -0.62
CA ARG A 72 -8.52 -13.50 -1.56
C ARG A 72 -8.26 -14.92 -1.09
N ILE A 73 -7.93 -15.11 0.18
CA ILE A 73 -7.72 -16.43 0.77
C ILE A 73 -9.00 -17.26 0.70
N LEU A 74 -10.15 -16.67 1.06
CA LEU A 74 -11.44 -17.35 0.95
C LEU A 74 -11.73 -17.76 -0.50
N SER A 75 -11.53 -16.86 -1.46
CA SER A 75 -11.71 -17.19 -2.87
C SER A 75 -10.86 -18.38 -3.31
N ILE A 76 -9.62 -18.51 -2.83
CA ILE A 76 -8.72 -19.62 -3.17
C ILE A 76 -9.16 -20.92 -2.48
N ILE A 77 -9.66 -20.86 -1.24
CA ILE A 77 -10.08 -22.06 -0.49
C ILE A 77 -11.39 -22.65 -1.06
N PHE A 78 -12.30 -21.78 -1.51
CA PHE A 78 -13.63 -22.20 -1.99
C PHE A 78 -13.70 -22.39 -3.52
N THR A 79 -12.59 -22.25 -4.23
CA THR A 79 -12.45 -22.52 -5.69
C THR A 79 -11.57 -23.74 -5.88
#